data_AF-A0A950AA45-F1
#
_entry.id   AF-A0A950AA45-F1
#
_cell.length_a   1.000
_cell.length_b   1.000
_cell.length_c   1.000
_cell.angle_alpha   90.00
_cell.angle_beta   90.00
_cell.angle_gamma   90.00
#
_symmetry.space_group_name_H-M   'P 1'
#
loop_
_entity.id
_entity.type
_entity.pdbx_description
1 polymer ?
#
loop_
_entity_poly.entity_id
_entity_poly.type
_entity_poly.pdbx_seq_one_letter_code
_entity_poly.pdbx_strand_id
1 'polypeptide(L)'
;MSTSTSVPHSVHRGRSHRRAERRLALLTDWRTGALATATVMAGLLPFAIAWRVSYLIAIAASVVIAATLAGSTHVARHRRLATMALSPELVQLPDLAGECRRLQSARTRRGLAAGLRRTADPIQPGRRFDACPILADRVAPIRHELLDLANALERTQAPDPASVALIRELLTSGTSPLYNPNLPADDLHTSLARARAGMTPQPTS
;
A
#
# COMPACT_ATOMS: atom_id res chain seq x y z
N MET A 1 -27.30 -15.86 39.85
CA MET A 1 -26.84 -14.46 39.99
C MET A 1 -25.45 -14.39 39.37
N SER A 2 -25.35 -13.86 38.14
CA SER A 2 -24.08 -13.73 37.43
C SER A 2 -23.64 -12.27 37.46
N THR A 3 -22.59 -11.98 38.21
CA THR A 3 -21.95 -10.65 38.28
C THR A 3 -21.23 -10.35 36.98
N SER A 4 -21.91 -9.60 36.11
CA SER A 4 -21.34 -9.06 34.87
C SER A 4 -20.30 -8.01 35.24
N THR A 5 -19.02 -8.38 35.13
CA THR A 5 -17.90 -7.50 35.47
C THR A 5 -17.65 -6.59 34.27
N SER A 6 -18.21 -5.38 34.32
CA SER A 6 -18.00 -4.32 33.34
C SER A 6 -16.53 -3.92 33.34
N VAL A 7 -15.77 -4.38 32.33
CA VAL A 7 -14.38 -4.00 32.13
C VAL A 7 -14.35 -2.57 31.59
N PRO A 8 -13.68 -1.61 32.25
CA PRO A 8 -13.70 -0.20 31.86
C PRO A 8 -13.01 0.00 30.49
N HIS A 9 -13.81 0.32 29.47
CA HIS A 9 -13.36 0.59 28.10
C HIS A 9 -12.37 1.77 27.96
N SER A 10 -12.22 2.61 28.98
CA SER A 10 -11.30 3.76 28.97
C SER A 10 -9.82 3.35 28.96
N VAL A 11 -9.46 2.19 29.52
CA VAL A 11 -8.07 1.73 29.62
C VAL A 11 -7.50 1.30 28.26
N HIS A 12 -8.34 0.86 27.32
CA HIS A 12 -7.88 0.36 26.02
C HIS A 12 -7.48 1.49 25.06
N ARG A 13 -8.23 2.61 25.04
CA ARG A 13 -7.92 3.80 24.20
C ARG A 13 -6.56 4.43 24.51
N GLY A 14 -6.17 4.48 25.79
CA GLY A 14 -4.89 5.06 26.18
C GLY A 14 -3.68 4.26 25.67
N ARG A 15 -3.84 2.93 25.51
CA ARG A 15 -2.74 2.06 25.03
C ARG A 15 -2.55 2.11 23.53
N SER A 16 -3.62 2.27 22.74
CA SER A 16 -3.51 2.39 21.29
C SER A 16 -2.89 3.73 20.88
N HIS A 17 -3.26 4.82 21.54
CA HIS A 17 -2.66 6.13 21.30
C HIS A 17 -1.15 6.15 21.57
N ARG A 18 -0.70 5.64 22.72
CA ARG A 18 0.74 5.55 23.04
C ARG A 18 1.52 4.65 22.08
N ARG A 19 0.89 3.62 21.51
CA ARG A 19 1.52 2.77 20.48
C ARG A 19 1.63 3.50 19.14
N ALA A 20 0.64 4.30 18.77
CA ALA A 20 0.69 5.13 17.57
C ALA A 20 1.79 6.21 17.69
N GLU A 21 1.88 6.89 18.83
CA GLU A 21 2.94 7.87 19.11
C GLU A 21 4.34 7.25 19.05
N ARG A 22 4.56 6.08 19.67
CA ARG A 22 5.85 5.37 19.58
C ARG A 22 6.21 4.98 18.15
N ARG A 23 5.22 4.59 17.33
CA ARG A 23 5.45 4.29 15.91
C ARG A 23 5.79 5.54 15.10
N LEU A 24 5.16 6.68 15.40
CA LEU A 24 5.51 7.96 14.79
C LEU A 24 6.91 8.45 15.18
N ALA A 25 7.31 8.26 16.44
CA ALA A 25 8.66 8.54 16.92
C ALA A 25 9.72 7.69 16.20
N LEU A 26 9.47 6.37 16.05
CA LEU A 26 10.38 5.50 15.29
C LEU A 26 10.51 5.88 13.81
N LEU A 27 9.44 6.41 13.19
CA LEU A 27 9.48 6.88 11.80
C LEU A 27 10.25 8.19 11.64
N THR A 28 10.20 9.06 12.64
CA THR A 28 10.95 10.32 12.64
C THR A 28 12.44 10.07 12.88
N ASP A 29 12.79 9.16 13.80
CA ASP A 29 14.17 8.71 14.02
C ASP A 29 14.78 8.03 12.78
N TRP A 30 13.97 7.33 11.99
CA TRP A 30 14.48 6.72 10.76
C TRP A 30 14.77 7.75 9.66
N ARG A 31 14.05 8.88 9.61
CA ARG A 31 14.34 9.99 8.68
C ARG A 31 15.63 10.72 9.07
N THR A 32 15.88 10.94 10.36
CA THR A 32 17.13 11.55 10.83
C THR A 32 18.32 10.63 10.59
N GLY A 33 18.16 9.32 10.81
CA GLY A 33 19.16 8.31 10.44
C GLY A 33 19.52 8.32 8.95
N ALA A 34 18.51 8.37 8.07
CA ALA A 34 18.72 8.43 6.62
C ALA A 34 19.47 9.70 6.17
N LEU A 35 19.13 10.86 6.75
CA LEU A 35 19.83 12.13 6.50
C LEU A 35 21.28 12.09 6.99
N ALA A 36 21.54 11.49 8.15
CA ALA A 36 22.88 11.31 8.67
C ALA A 36 23.75 10.49 7.68
N THR A 37 23.25 9.34 7.19
CA THR A 37 23.96 8.55 6.17
C THR A 37 24.18 9.29 4.86
N ALA A 38 23.21 10.09 4.40
CA ALA A 38 23.38 10.90 3.18
C ALA A 38 24.47 11.97 3.36
N THR A 39 24.56 12.56 4.55
CA THR A 39 25.58 13.56 4.89
C THR A 39 26.98 12.93 4.95
N VAL A 40 27.10 11.74 5.53
CA VAL A 40 28.36 10.98 5.55
C VAL A 40 28.80 10.60 4.13
N MET A 41 27.88 10.13 3.28
CA MET A 41 28.21 9.78 1.89
C MET A 41 28.61 11.00 1.05
N ALA A 42 27.96 12.15 1.28
CA ALA A 42 28.35 13.41 0.66
C ALA A 42 29.75 13.89 1.12
N GLY A 43 30.12 13.63 2.38
CA GLY A 43 31.46 13.91 2.92
C GLY A 43 32.57 13.02 2.37
N LEU A 44 32.25 11.80 1.88
CA LEU A 44 33.22 10.88 1.27
C LEU A 44 33.49 11.17 -0.21
N LEU A 45 32.60 11.92 -0.88
CA LEU A 45 32.76 12.35 -2.28
C LEU A 45 34.12 13.01 -2.58
N PRO A 46 34.65 13.95 -1.76
CA PRO A 46 35.96 14.56 -2.01
C PRO A 46 37.15 13.61 -1.88
N PHE A 47 37.04 12.52 -1.12
CA PHE A 47 38.12 11.52 -1.01
C PHE A 47 38.26 10.69 -2.29
N ALA A 48 37.15 10.50 -3.03
CA ALA A 48 37.16 9.85 -4.34
C ALA A 48 37.74 10.74 -5.46
N ILE A 49 37.75 12.08 -5.28
CA ILE A 49 38.29 13.05 -6.25
C ILE A 49 39.82 12.90 -6.41
N ALA A 50 40.51 12.36 -5.40
CA ALA A 50 41.96 12.17 -5.44
C ALA A 50 42.44 11.09 -6.46
N TRP A 51 41.55 10.22 -6.98
CA TRP A 51 41.91 9.11 -7.89
C TRP A 51 41.18 9.21 -9.25
N ARG A 52 41.85 9.80 -10.26
CA ARG A 52 41.23 10.35 -11.49
C ARG A 52 40.47 9.40 -12.44
N VAL A 53 40.71 8.09 -12.44
CA VAL A 53 39.99 7.15 -13.34
C VAL A 53 38.77 6.52 -12.66
N SER A 54 38.72 6.52 -11.33
CA SER A 54 37.61 5.98 -10.54
C SER A 54 36.44 6.97 -10.38
N TYR A 55 36.59 8.21 -10.82
CA TYR A 55 35.66 9.31 -10.55
C TYR A 55 34.30 9.15 -11.24
N LEU A 56 34.28 8.86 -12.55
CA LEU A 56 33.01 8.70 -13.28
C LEU A 56 32.22 7.47 -12.81
N ILE A 57 32.93 6.38 -12.48
CA ILE A 57 32.32 5.16 -11.94
C ILE A 57 31.75 5.42 -10.54
N ALA A 58 32.47 6.14 -9.68
CA ALA A 58 32.01 6.49 -8.34
C ALA A 58 30.77 7.42 -8.38
N ILE A 59 30.75 8.41 -9.26
CA ILE A 59 29.58 9.28 -9.45
C ILE A 59 28.38 8.48 -9.97
N ALA A 60 28.57 7.70 -11.03
CA ALA A 60 27.47 6.88 -11.57
C ALA A 60 26.92 5.92 -10.50
N ALA A 61 27.80 5.24 -9.75
CA ALA A 61 27.40 4.34 -8.67
C ALA A 61 26.64 5.06 -7.55
N SER A 62 27.14 6.22 -7.07
CA SER A 62 26.48 7.00 -6.02
C SER A 62 25.11 7.52 -6.44
N VAL A 63 24.95 7.97 -7.70
CA VAL A 63 23.65 8.40 -8.24
C VAL A 63 22.68 7.24 -8.31
N VAL A 64 23.12 6.07 -8.76
CA VAL A 64 22.29 4.85 -8.80
C VAL A 64 21.89 4.42 -7.38
N ILE A 65 22.80 4.44 -6.42
CA ILE A 65 22.53 4.12 -5.01
C ILE A 65 21.53 5.13 -4.41
N ALA A 66 21.71 6.43 -4.66
CA ALA A 66 20.81 7.47 -4.18
C ALA A 66 19.41 7.32 -4.80
N ALA A 67 19.31 7.06 -6.10
CA ALA A 67 18.04 6.86 -6.80
C ALA A 67 17.31 5.60 -6.31
N THR A 68 18.04 4.51 -6.08
CA THR A 68 17.45 3.26 -5.54
C THR A 68 16.98 3.41 -4.10
N LEU A 69 17.72 4.14 -3.25
CA LEU A 69 17.29 4.49 -1.89
C LEU A 69 16.08 5.42 -1.88
N ALA A 70 16.09 6.48 -2.70
CA ALA A 70 14.96 7.39 -2.82
C ALA A 70 13.70 6.66 -3.35
N GLY A 71 13.87 5.80 -4.36
CA GLY A 71 12.79 4.97 -4.90
C GLY A 71 12.25 3.98 -3.87
N SER A 72 13.13 3.24 -3.18
CA SER A 72 12.72 2.25 -2.18
C SER A 72 12.04 2.89 -0.97
N THR A 73 12.52 4.04 -0.49
CA THR A 73 11.87 4.77 0.61
C THR A 73 10.51 5.33 0.19
N HIS A 74 10.38 5.79 -1.05
CA HIS A 74 9.10 6.24 -1.58
C HIS A 74 8.08 5.10 -1.67
N VAL A 75 8.50 3.94 -2.18
CA VAL A 75 7.66 2.72 -2.26
C VAL A 75 7.32 2.20 -0.86
N ALA A 76 8.29 2.13 0.05
CA ALA A 76 8.08 1.69 1.43
C ALA A 76 7.12 2.62 2.19
N ARG A 77 7.23 3.94 1.98
CA ARG A 77 6.28 4.92 2.51
C ARG A 77 4.88 4.68 1.97
N HIS A 78 4.73 4.47 0.66
CA HIS A 78 3.43 4.18 0.08
C HIS A 78 2.80 2.90 0.62
N ARG A 79 3.59 1.83 0.77
CA ARG A 79 3.12 0.58 1.38
C ARG A 79 2.69 0.79 2.83
N ARG A 80 3.52 1.46 3.64
CA ARG A 80 3.19 1.74 5.05
C ARG A 80 1.94 2.61 5.20
N LEU A 81 1.78 3.62 4.36
CA LEU A 81 0.57 4.47 4.37
C LEU A 81 -0.67 3.68 3.97
N ALA A 82 -0.57 2.78 2.98
CA ALA A 82 -1.67 1.90 2.61
C ALA A 82 -2.05 0.96 3.76
N THR A 83 -1.06 0.36 4.45
CA THR A 83 -1.32 -0.47 5.63
C THR A 83 -1.90 0.32 6.80
N MET A 84 -1.47 1.57 7.00
CA MET A 84 -1.98 2.44 8.07
C MET A 84 -3.38 2.97 7.79
N ALA A 85 -3.75 3.17 6.52
CA ALA A 85 -5.11 3.52 6.13
C ALA A 85 -6.15 2.46 6.53
N LEU A 86 -5.71 1.23 6.83
CA LEU A 86 -6.56 0.16 7.37
C LEU A 86 -6.91 0.37 8.86
N SER A 87 -6.28 1.32 9.56
CA SER A 87 -6.53 1.58 10.99
C SER A 87 -7.45 2.80 11.16
N PRO A 88 -8.71 2.62 11.62
CA PRO A 88 -9.67 3.72 11.76
C PRO A 88 -9.22 4.78 12.76
N GLU A 89 -8.38 4.40 13.74
CA GLU A 89 -7.80 5.34 14.72
C GLU A 89 -6.86 6.38 14.08
N LEU A 90 -6.29 6.10 12.91
CA LEU A 90 -5.33 7.00 12.25
C LEU A 90 -5.98 8.02 11.31
N VAL A 91 -7.31 7.96 11.13
CA VAL A 91 -8.07 8.90 10.28
C VAL A 91 -7.92 10.35 10.76
N GLN A 92 -7.58 10.56 12.04
CA GLN A 92 -7.38 11.89 12.61
C GLN A 92 -6.09 12.59 12.15
N LEU A 93 -5.14 11.89 11.53
CA LEU A 93 -3.94 12.54 10.98
C LEU A 93 -4.26 13.26 9.65
N PRO A 94 -3.93 14.56 9.51
CA PRO A 94 -4.27 15.35 8.34
C PRO A 94 -3.65 14.81 7.04
N ASP A 95 -2.45 14.25 7.12
CA ASP A 95 -1.77 13.60 5.99
C ASP A 95 -2.55 12.38 5.46
N LEU A 96 -3.16 11.59 6.36
CA LEU A 96 -3.95 10.43 6.00
C LEU A 96 -5.31 10.83 5.43
N ALA A 97 -5.92 11.91 5.94
CA ALA A 97 -7.16 12.44 5.36
C ALA A 97 -6.98 12.88 3.89
N GLY A 98 -5.82 13.45 3.54
CA GLY A 98 -5.45 13.74 2.15
C GLY A 98 -5.38 12.48 1.27
N GLU A 99 -4.70 11.44 1.75
CA GLU A 99 -4.58 10.17 1.03
C GLU A 99 -5.93 9.46 0.89
N CYS A 100 -6.74 9.39 1.94
CA CYS A 100 -8.08 8.80 1.91
C CYS A 100 -8.98 9.50 0.88
N ARG A 101 -8.97 10.84 0.85
CA ARG A 101 -9.71 11.60 -0.19
C ARG A 101 -9.21 11.29 -1.60
N ARG A 102 -7.89 11.15 -1.79
CA ARG A 102 -7.33 10.78 -3.08
C ARG A 102 -7.72 9.36 -3.51
N LEU A 103 -7.72 8.41 -2.58
CA LEU A 103 -8.15 7.03 -2.82
C LEU A 103 -9.64 6.96 -3.18
N GLN A 104 -10.49 7.69 -2.46
CA GLN A 104 -11.94 7.73 -2.71
C GLN A 104 -12.34 8.56 -3.94
N SER A 105 -11.42 9.34 -4.52
CA SER A 105 -11.71 10.16 -5.69
C SER A 105 -12.22 9.33 -6.87
N ALA A 106 -13.21 9.87 -7.60
CA ALA A 106 -13.84 9.17 -8.71
C ALA A 106 -12.83 8.71 -9.79
N ARG A 107 -11.76 9.49 -10.00
CA ARG A 107 -10.68 9.14 -10.93
C ARG A 107 -9.95 7.86 -10.49
N THR A 108 -9.55 7.79 -9.21
CA THR A 108 -8.90 6.59 -8.65
C THR A 108 -9.82 5.39 -8.72
N ARG A 109 -11.09 5.54 -8.33
CA ARG A 109 -12.08 4.45 -8.38
C ARG A 109 -12.25 3.88 -9.79
N ARG A 110 -12.46 4.74 -10.79
CA ARG A 110 -12.58 4.30 -12.21
C ARG A 110 -11.31 3.62 -12.70
N GLY A 111 -10.14 4.14 -12.33
CA GLY A 111 -8.85 3.54 -12.69
C GLY A 111 -8.68 2.13 -12.12
N LEU A 112 -9.07 1.94 -10.85
CA LEU A 112 -9.03 0.63 -10.18
C LEU A 112 -10.09 -0.32 -10.74
N ALA A 113 -11.31 0.14 -10.98
CA ALA A 113 -12.37 -0.67 -11.62
C ALA A 113 -11.95 -1.13 -13.03
N ALA A 114 -11.35 -0.25 -13.82
CA ALA A 114 -10.77 -0.62 -15.11
C ALA A 114 -9.60 -1.61 -14.96
N GLY A 115 -8.80 -1.51 -13.90
CA GLY A 115 -7.77 -2.50 -13.56
C GLY A 115 -8.34 -3.88 -13.22
N LEU A 116 -9.40 -3.94 -12.41
CA LEU A 116 -10.13 -5.18 -12.09
C LEU A 116 -10.74 -5.83 -13.32
N ARG A 117 -11.43 -5.05 -14.16
CA ARG A 117 -12.02 -5.54 -15.42
C ARG A 117 -10.95 -6.07 -16.37
N ARG A 118 -9.82 -5.37 -16.47
CA ARG A 118 -8.68 -5.84 -17.28
C ARG A 118 -8.09 -7.13 -16.73
N THR A 119 -7.97 -7.26 -15.42
CA THR A 119 -7.45 -8.48 -14.80
C THR A 119 -8.39 -9.66 -15.05
N ALA A 120 -9.69 -9.43 -15.01
CA ALA A 120 -10.73 -10.42 -15.29
C ALA A 120 -10.89 -10.81 -16.78
N ASP A 121 -10.16 -10.17 -17.69
CA ASP A 121 -10.26 -10.42 -19.12
C ASP A 121 -9.22 -11.48 -19.54
N PRO A 122 -9.65 -12.68 -19.99
CA PRO A 122 -8.74 -13.78 -20.32
C PRO A 122 -7.93 -13.56 -21.61
N ILE A 123 -8.33 -12.60 -22.46
CA ILE A 123 -7.78 -12.45 -23.82
C ILE A 123 -6.68 -11.39 -23.87
N GLN A 124 -6.29 -10.78 -22.75
CA GLN A 124 -5.38 -9.65 -22.80
C GLN A 124 -3.98 -10.07 -23.28
N PRO A 125 -3.51 -9.56 -24.44
CA PRO A 125 -2.14 -9.81 -24.87
C PRO A 125 -1.22 -9.20 -23.82
N GLY A 126 -0.32 -10.02 -23.26
CA GLY A 126 0.63 -9.57 -22.25
C GLY A 126 1.35 -8.33 -22.76
N ARG A 127 1.28 -7.21 -22.01
CA ARG A 127 1.98 -6.01 -22.45
C ARG A 127 3.46 -6.25 -22.31
N ARG A 128 4.25 -5.68 -23.23
CA ARG A 128 5.71 -5.73 -23.24
C ARG A 128 6.37 -5.30 -21.91
N PHE A 129 5.65 -4.56 -21.07
CA PHE A 129 6.13 -4.01 -19.80
C PHE A 129 5.27 -4.37 -18.58
N ASP A 130 4.42 -5.40 -18.67
CA ASP A 130 3.75 -5.89 -17.47
C ASP A 130 4.77 -6.62 -16.60
N ALA A 131 5.15 -6.00 -15.49
CA ALA A 131 6.19 -6.49 -14.59
C ALA A 131 5.85 -7.85 -13.95
N CYS A 132 4.57 -8.23 -13.93
CA CYS A 132 4.09 -9.47 -13.36
C CYS A 132 2.96 -10.05 -14.25
N PRO A 133 3.17 -11.19 -14.91
CA PRO A 133 2.11 -11.83 -15.69
C PRO A 133 0.97 -12.27 -14.77
N ILE A 134 -0.28 -12.07 -15.21
CA ILE A 134 -1.46 -12.55 -14.50
C ILE A 134 -1.52 -14.08 -14.59
N LEU A 135 -1.75 -14.75 -13.47
CA LEU A 135 -1.92 -16.20 -13.43
C LEU A 135 -3.35 -16.56 -13.85
N ALA A 136 -3.54 -16.91 -15.12
CA ALA A 136 -4.86 -17.17 -15.70
C ALA A 136 -5.67 -18.23 -14.92
N ASP A 137 -5.02 -19.31 -14.48
CA ASP A 137 -5.64 -20.39 -13.71
C ASP A 137 -6.22 -19.90 -12.37
N ARG A 138 -5.63 -18.85 -11.78
CA ARG A 138 -6.13 -18.25 -10.55
C ARG A 138 -7.25 -17.26 -10.77
N VAL A 139 -7.20 -16.52 -11.88
CA VAL A 139 -8.21 -15.49 -12.17
C VAL A 139 -9.48 -16.08 -12.76
N ALA A 140 -9.38 -17.15 -13.55
CA ALA A 140 -10.52 -17.83 -14.15
C ALA A 140 -11.67 -18.12 -13.15
N PRO A 141 -11.43 -18.74 -11.97
CA PRO A 141 -12.51 -19.05 -11.03
C PRO A 141 -13.13 -17.82 -10.35
N ILE A 142 -12.38 -16.72 -10.19
CA ILE A 142 -12.83 -15.49 -9.49
C ILE A 142 -13.24 -14.38 -10.45
N ARG A 143 -13.31 -14.65 -11.75
CA ARG A 143 -13.55 -13.64 -12.79
C ARG A 143 -14.80 -12.82 -12.51
N HIS A 144 -15.91 -13.50 -12.20
CA HIS A 144 -17.17 -12.84 -11.87
C HIS A 144 -17.04 -11.96 -10.62
N GLU A 145 -16.34 -12.43 -9.60
CA GLU A 145 -16.12 -11.68 -8.36
C GLU A 145 -15.35 -10.37 -8.58
N LEU A 146 -14.35 -10.38 -9.47
CA LEU A 146 -13.59 -9.19 -9.84
C LEU A 146 -14.45 -8.17 -10.60
N LEU A 147 -15.30 -8.64 -11.52
CA LEU A 147 -16.22 -7.78 -12.27
C LEU A 147 -17.29 -7.16 -11.35
N ASP A 148 -17.83 -7.94 -10.43
CA ASP A 148 -18.78 -7.45 -9.43
C ASP A 148 -18.15 -6.41 -8.52
N LEU A 149 -16.92 -6.66 -8.07
CA LEU A 149 -16.17 -5.71 -7.25
C LEU A 149 -15.86 -4.42 -8.01
N ALA A 150 -15.54 -4.50 -9.32
CA ALA A 150 -15.34 -3.33 -10.17
C ALA A 150 -16.60 -2.48 -10.28
N ASN A 151 -17.76 -3.14 -10.49
CA ASN A 151 -19.05 -2.47 -10.58
C ASN A 151 -19.47 -1.84 -9.24
N ALA A 152 -19.25 -2.54 -8.13
CA ALA A 152 -19.50 -2.02 -6.79
C ALA A 152 -18.64 -0.78 -6.51
N LEU A 153 -17.34 -0.85 -6.80
CA LEU A 153 -16.40 0.27 -6.61
C LEU A 153 -16.78 1.53 -7.41
N GLU A 154 -17.35 1.39 -8.60
CA GLU A 154 -17.81 2.55 -9.38
C GLU A 154 -19.10 3.15 -8.85
N ARG A 155 -20.04 2.30 -8.42
CA ARG A 155 -21.36 2.72 -7.91
C ARG A 155 -21.29 3.33 -6.52
N THR A 156 -20.39 2.87 -5.66
CA THR A 156 -20.27 3.37 -4.29
C THR A 156 -19.65 4.76 -4.28
N GLN A 157 -20.38 5.76 -3.79
CA GLN A 157 -19.94 7.16 -3.79
C GLN A 157 -18.82 7.45 -2.77
N ALA A 158 -18.83 6.76 -1.64
CA ALA A 158 -17.84 6.89 -0.57
C ALA A 158 -17.42 5.50 -0.06
N PRO A 159 -16.65 4.72 -0.85
CA PRO A 159 -16.19 3.40 -0.41
C PRO A 159 -15.21 3.54 0.76
N ASP A 160 -15.15 2.51 1.59
CA ASP A 160 -14.16 2.43 2.67
C ASP A 160 -12.73 2.59 2.09
N PRO A 161 -11.95 3.61 2.53
CA PRO A 161 -10.60 3.83 2.01
C PRO A 161 -9.70 2.61 2.23
N ALA A 162 -9.95 1.82 3.27
CA ALA A 162 -9.22 0.58 3.54
C ALA A 162 -9.43 -0.45 2.43
N SER A 163 -10.70 -0.67 2.01
CA SER A 163 -11.02 -1.55 0.89
C SER A 163 -10.45 -1.05 -0.43
N VAL A 164 -10.49 0.27 -0.70
CA VAL A 164 -9.89 0.83 -1.92
C VAL A 164 -8.36 0.64 -1.94
N ALA A 165 -7.70 0.84 -0.80
CA ALA A 165 -6.27 0.60 -0.66
C ALA A 165 -5.92 -0.87 -0.91
N LEU A 166 -6.72 -1.79 -0.37
CA LEU A 166 -6.53 -3.23 -0.56
C LEU A 166 -6.71 -3.65 -2.04
N ILE A 167 -7.70 -3.10 -2.75
CA ILE A 167 -7.87 -3.34 -4.20
C ILE A 167 -6.66 -2.82 -4.98
N ARG A 168 -6.19 -1.61 -4.64
CA ARG A 168 -5.00 -1.05 -5.27
C ARG A 168 -3.78 -1.93 -5.02
N GLU A 169 -3.58 -2.42 -3.80
CA GLU A 169 -2.49 -3.33 -3.46
C GLU A 169 -2.58 -4.64 -4.25
N LEU A 170 -3.77 -5.24 -4.34
CA LEU A 170 -4.01 -6.44 -5.14
C LEU A 170 -3.57 -6.24 -6.60
N LEU A 171 -3.92 -5.11 -7.21
CA LEU A 171 -3.64 -4.82 -8.63
C LEU A 171 -2.23 -4.29 -8.93
N THR A 172 -1.51 -3.77 -7.94
CA THR A 172 -0.23 -3.08 -8.19
C THR A 172 0.96 -3.74 -7.52
N SER A 173 0.74 -4.58 -6.50
CA SER A 173 1.82 -5.30 -5.86
C SER A 173 2.06 -6.63 -6.57
N GLY A 174 3.26 -6.82 -7.14
CA GLY A 174 3.68 -8.12 -7.70
C GLY A 174 3.74 -9.26 -6.66
N THR A 175 3.65 -8.93 -5.37
CA THR A 175 3.56 -9.92 -4.29
C THR A 175 2.13 -10.28 -3.93
N SER A 176 1.11 -9.72 -4.61
CA SER A 176 -0.29 -10.02 -4.30
C SER A 176 -0.65 -11.45 -4.69
N PRO A 177 -1.69 -12.05 -4.08
CA PRO A 177 -2.17 -13.38 -4.44
C PRO A 177 -2.61 -13.55 -5.91
N LEU A 178 -2.82 -12.43 -6.63
CA LEU A 178 -3.13 -12.43 -8.07
C LEU A 178 -1.91 -12.78 -8.93
N TYR A 179 -0.72 -12.37 -8.51
CA TYR A 179 0.52 -12.50 -9.30
C TYR A 179 1.49 -13.54 -8.73
N ASN A 180 1.35 -13.89 -7.45
CA ASN A 180 2.29 -14.77 -6.76
C ASN A 180 1.74 -16.20 -6.61
N PRO A 181 2.31 -17.20 -7.32
CA PRO A 181 1.84 -18.59 -7.24
C PRO A 181 2.17 -19.26 -5.91
N ASN A 182 3.08 -18.68 -5.11
CA ASN A 182 3.49 -19.24 -3.81
C ASN A 182 2.50 -18.93 -2.68
N LEU A 183 1.53 -18.03 -2.90
CA LEU A 183 0.50 -17.73 -1.91
C LEU A 183 -0.70 -18.66 -2.07
N PRO A 184 -1.35 -19.13 -1.00
CA PRO A 184 -2.59 -19.89 -1.08
C PRO A 184 -3.68 -19.17 -1.90
N ALA A 185 -4.53 -19.92 -2.60
CA ALA A 185 -5.68 -19.34 -3.31
C ALA A 185 -6.70 -18.72 -2.32
N ASP A 186 -6.81 -19.27 -1.11
CA ASP A 186 -7.71 -18.78 -0.05
C ASP A 186 -7.39 -17.34 0.38
N ASP A 187 -6.13 -16.92 0.29
CA ASP A 187 -5.72 -15.55 0.60
C ASP A 187 -6.33 -14.55 -0.40
N LEU A 188 -6.49 -14.96 -1.66
CA LEU A 188 -7.12 -14.15 -2.70
C LEU A 188 -8.61 -13.96 -2.40
N HIS A 189 -9.33 -15.05 -2.11
CA HIS A 189 -10.75 -14.99 -1.73
C HIS A 189 -10.95 -14.16 -0.46
N THR A 190 -10.11 -14.35 0.55
CA THR A 190 -10.17 -13.57 1.80
C THR A 190 -9.95 -12.07 1.54
N SER A 191 -9.01 -11.74 0.65
CA SER A 191 -8.73 -10.35 0.27
C SER A 191 -9.90 -9.73 -0.50
N LEU A 192 -10.50 -10.46 -1.45
CA LEU A 192 -11.67 -10.00 -2.20
C LEU A 192 -12.91 -9.86 -1.33
N ALA A 193 -13.16 -10.80 -0.42
CA ALA A 193 -14.25 -10.73 0.55
C ALA A 193 -14.11 -9.50 1.45
N ARG A 194 -12.90 -9.23 1.95
CA ARG A 194 -12.60 -8.03 2.75
C ARG A 194 -12.80 -6.75 1.93
N ALA A 195 -12.32 -6.70 0.69
CA ALA A 195 -12.56 -5.56 -0.19
C ALA A 195 -14.07 -5.31 -0.39
N ARG A 196 -14.84 -6.36 -0.68
CA ARG A 196 -16.28 -6.31 -0.91
C ARG A 196 -17.04 -5.81 0.32
N ALA A 197 -16.64 -6.23 1.52
CA ALA A 197 -17.27 -5.79 2.77
C ALA A 197 -17.29 -4.26 2.89
N GLY A 198 -16.18 -3.58 2.60
CA GLY A 198 -16.09 -2.11 2.65
C GLY A 198 -16.68 -1.37 1.44
N MET A 199 -17.26 -2.07 0.45
CA MET A 199 -18.05 -1.45 -0.62
C MET A 199 -19.54 -1.35 -0.29
N THR A 200 -19.98 -2.09 0.74
CA THR A 200 -21.36 -2.06 1.20
C THR A 200 -21.63 -0.70 1.86
N PRO A 201 -22.70 0.02 1.48
CA PRO A 201 -23.05 1.27 2.13
C PRO A 201 -23.17 1.05 3.63
N GLN A 202 -22.38 1.77 4.41
CA GLN A 202 -22.54 1.75 5.86
C GLN A 202 -23.86 2.48 6.16
N PRO A 203 -24.82 1.86 6.88
CA PRO A 203 -26.03 2.55 7.26
C PRO A 203 -25.63 3.77 8.10
N THR A 204 -26.00 4.96 7.64
CA THR A 204 -25.76 6.21 8.37
C THR A 204 -26.58 6.16 9.65
N SER A 205 -25.92 5.88 10.77
CA SER A 205 -26.48 5.92 12.13
C SER A 205 -26.62 7.35 12.64
#